data_AF-A0A954G8A8-F1
#
_entry.id   AF-A0A954G8A8-F1
#
_cell.length_a   1.000
_cell.length_b   1.000
_cell.length_c   1.000
_cell.angle_alpha   90.00
_cell.angle_beta   90.00
_cell.angle_gamma   90.00
#
_symmetry.space_group_name_H-M   'P 1'
#
loop_
_entity.id
_entity.type
_entity.pdbx_description
1 polymer ?
#
loop_
_entity_poly.entity_id
_entity_poly.type
_entity_poly.pdbx_seq_one_letter_code
_entity_poly.pdbx_strand_id
1 'polypeptide(L)'
;MNQPDESTEKIAVEQPDAWDQLEQIVAAGDPDAAHKFLKELPPGEDARIMAQLSEAEQHEFIALLDDENAAWLMESLPELQAGQLLSSLPPE
;
A
#
# COMPACT_ATOMS: atom_id res chain seq x y z
N MET A 1 42.05 12.33 -8.11
CA MET A 1 41.02 11.80 -9.02
C MET A 1 40.55 10.47 -8.48
N ASN A 2 39.31 10.42 -7.98
CA ASN A 2 38.39 9.28 -8.06
C ASN A 2 37.06 9.72 -7.44
N GLN A 3 36.16 10.18 -8.29
CA GLN A 3 34.73 10.18 -8.02
C GLN A 3 34.19 8.84 -8.51
N PRO A 4 33.43 8.08 -7.72
CA PRO A 4 32.44 7.16 -8.25
C PRO A 4 31.07 7.86 -8.21
N ASP A 5 30.56 8.13 -9.40
CA ASP A 5 29.14 8.10 -9.79
C ASP A 5 28.12 8.86 -8.93
N GLU A 6 27.90 10.12 -9.35
CA GLU A 6 26.59 10.78 -9.30
C GLU A 6 25.58 9.95 -10.12
N SER A 7 24.79 9.11 -9.46
CA SER A 7 23.51 8.56 -9.97
C SER A 7 22.66 8.01 -8.81
N THR A 8 22.38 8.85 -7.82
CA THR A 8 21.27 8.60 -6.88
C THR A 8 20.55 9.91 -6.57
N GLU A 9 20.34 10.70 -7.61
CA GLU A 9 19.32 11.74 -7.65
C GLU A 9 18.06 11.00 -8.15
N LYS A 10 17.05 10.66 -7.34
CA LYS A 10 16.26 11.50 -6.45
C LYS A 10 15.74 10.62 -5.31
N ILE A 11 16.26 10.80 -4.11
CA ILE A 11 15.62 10.28 -2.90
C ILE A 11 14.40 11.19 -2.70
N ALA A 12 13.27 10.78 -3.27
CA ALA A 12 12.00 11.43 -3.05
C ALA A 12 11.66 11.32 -1.56
N VAL A 13 11.94 12.41 -0.85
CA VAL A 13 11.25 12.91 0.35
C VAL A 13 10.60 11.81 1.21
N GLU A 14 11.32 11.42 2.25
CA GLU A 14 10.84 10.99 3.57
C GLU A 14 9.31 10.78 3.67
N GLN A 15 8.82 9.56 3.41
CA GLN A 15 7.56 9.07 3.97
C GLN A 15 7.76 7.77 4.77
N PRO A 16 8.70 7.72 5.72
CA PRO A 16 8.80 6.56 6.62
C PRO A 16 7.50 6.36 7.44
N ASP A 17 6.68 7.40 7.63
CA ASP A 17 5.48 7.34 8.49
C ASP A 17 4.28 6.60 7.88
N ALA A 18 4.05 6.69 6.57
CA ALA A 18 2.85 6.11 5.96
C ALA A 18 2.93 4.57 5.94
N TRP A 19 4.12 4.06 5.64
CA TRP A 19 4.41 2.64 5.68
C TRP A 19 4.37 2.07 7.11
N ASP A 20 5.05 2.72 8.06
CA ASP A 20 5.05 2.29 9.46
C ASP A 20 3.62 2.32 10.05
N GLN A 21 2.82 3.33 9.68
CA GLN A 21 1.39 3.36 10.02
C GLN A 21 0.62 2.18 9.42
N LEU A 22 0.86 1.84 8.15
CA LEU A 22 0.16 0.72 7.52
C LEU A 22 0.49 -0.61 8.18
N GLU A 23 1.77 -0.89 8.46
CA GLU A 23 2.18 -2.07 9.23
C GLU A 23 1.48 -2.09 10.60
N GLN A 24 1.42 -0.96 11.29
CA GLN A 24 0.73 -0.87 12.58
C GLN A 24 -0.78 -1.10 12.46
N ILE A 25 -1.42 -0.59 11.42
CA ILE A 25 -2.86 -0.76 11.16
C ILE A 25 -3.17 -2.24 10.91
N VAL A 26 -2.38 -2.88 10.05
CA VAL A 26 -2.51 -4.31 9.74
C VAL A 26 -2.25 -5.15 11.00
N ALA A 27 -1.18 -4.88 11.73
CA ALA A 27 -0.85 -5.60 12.96
C ALA A 27 -1.87 -5.39 14.08
N ALA A 28 -2.49 -4.21 14.16
CA ALA A 28 -3.56 -3.91 15.11
C ALA A 28 -4.91 -4.50 14.69
N GLY A 29 -5.10 -4.78 13.40
CA GLY A 29 -6.37 -5.24 12.84
C GLY A 29 -7.48 -4.18 12.95
N ASP A 30 -7.14 -2.90 12.79
CA ASP A 30 -8.08 -1.80 13.01
C ASP A 30 -8.68 -1.29 11.68
N PRO A 31 -9.94 -1.64 11.36
CA PRO A 31 -10.56 -1.28 10.08
C PRO A 31 -10.84 0.22 9.95
N ASP A 32 -11.09 0.91 11.06
CA ASP A 32 -11.36 2.36 11.08
C ASP A 32 -10.07 3.13 10.71
N ALA A 33 -8.94 2.69 11.28
CA ALA A 33 -7.62 3.22 10.96
C ALA A 33 -7.21 2.93 9.50
N ALA A 34 -7.49 1.72 8.98
CA ALA A 34 -7.25 1.37 7.58
C ALA A 34 -8.00 2.27 6.61
N HIS A 35 -9.29 2.51 6.89
CA HIS A 35 -10.14 3.38 6.09
C HIS A 35 -9.65 4.84 6.14
N LYS A 36 -9.30 5.34 7.33
CA LYS A 36 -8.77 6.69 7.49
C LYS A 36 -7.45 6.86 6.74
N PHE A 37 -6.57 5.87 6.81
CA PHE A 37 -5.29 5.85 6.12
C PHE A 37 -5.45 5.97 4.61
N LEU A 38 -6.37 5.21 3.99
CA LEU A 38 -6.68 5.34 2.56
C LEU A 38 -7.19 6.73 2.17
N LYS A 39 -7.98 7.39 3.05
CA LYS A 39 -8.48 8.74 2.79
C LYS A 39 -7.41 9.83 2.92
N GLU A 40 -6.40 9.60 3.76
CA GLU A 40 -5.28 10.51 3.95
C GLU A 40 -4.16 10.28 2.91
N LEU A 41 -4.18 9.13 2.22
CA LEU A 41 -3.22 8.80 1.18
C LEU A 41 -3.36 9.69 -0.06
N PRO A 42 -2.27 10.31 -0.53
CA PRO A 42 -2.29 11.01 -1.81
C PRO A 42 -2.54 10.04 -2.98
N PRO A 43 -3.24 10.51 -4.04
CA PRO A 43 -3.56 9.68 -5.19
C PRO A 43 -2.27 9.19 -5.89
N GLY A 44 -2.16 7.88 -6.11
CA GLY A 44 -1.03 7.23 -6.75
C GLY A 44 0.06 6.73 -5.79
N GLU A 45 -0.09 6.99 -4.48
CA GLU A 45 0.82 6.45 -3.46
C GLU A 45 0.33 5.09 -2.93
N ASP A 46 -0.97 4.83 -2.99
CA ASP A 46 -1.62 3.55 -2.71
C ASP A 46 -0.94 2.39 -3.45
N ALA A 47 -0.66 2.52 -4.75
CA ALA A 47 0.03 1.51 -5.53
C ALA A 47 1.46 1.23 -5.06
N ARG A 48 2.18 2.27 -4.62
CA ARG A 48 3.54 2.12 -4.09
C ARG A 48 3.54 1.47 -2.73
N ILE A 49 2.65 1.90 -1.85
CA ILE A 49 2.54 1.36 -0.50
C ILE A 49 2.06 -0.09 -0.54
N MET A 50 1.07 -0.41 -1.38
CA MET A 50 0.65 -1.79 -1.60
C MET A 50 1.79 -2.63 -2.21
N ALA A 51 2.57 -2.12 -3.17
CA ALA A 51 3.72 -2.83 -3.73
C ALA A 51 4.80 -3.20 -2.69
N GLN A 52 4.90 -2.39 -1.64
CA GLN A 52 5.87 -2.57 -0.58
C GLN A 52 5.42 -3.63 0.42
N LEU A 53 4.10 -3.79 0.62
CA LEU A 53 3.49 -4.82 1.48
C LEU A 53 3.77 -6.22 0.98
N SER A 54 4.00 -7.13 1.92
CA SER A 54 3.99 -8.55 1.64
C SER A 54 2.58 -8.99 1.25
N GLU A 55 2.46 -10.06 0.47
CA GLU A 55 1.17 -10.58 0.01
C GLU A 55 0.19 -10.85 1.19
N ALA A 56 0.71 -11.36 2.31
CA ALA A 56 -0.08 -11.58 3.52
C ALA A 56 -0.62 -10.26 4.13
N GLU A 57 0.21 -9.22 4.18
CA GLU A 57 -0.17 -7.92 4.75
C GLU A 57 -1.15 -7.18 3.83
N GLN A 58 -0.99 -7.31 2.51
CA GLN A 58 -1.97 -6.81 1.54
C GLN A 58 -3.34 -7.45 1.78
N HIS A 59 -3.38 -8.77 2.02
CA HIS A 59 -4.64 -9.46 2.29
C HIS A 59 -5.25 -9.05 3.61
N GLU A 60 -4.46 -8.97 4.68
CA GLU A 60 -4.96 -8.51 5.98
C GLU A 60 -5.48 -7.08 5.86
N PHE A 61 -4.77 -6.20 5.16
CA PHE A 61 -5.22 -4.84 4.92
C PHE A 61 -6.55 -4.81 4.16
N ILE A 62 -6.69 -5.54 3.05
CA ILE A 62 -7.94 -5.59 2.27
C ILE A 62 -9.08 -6.19 3.11
N ALA A 63 -8.80 -7.19 3.94
CA ALA A 63 -9.79 -7.79 4.83
C ALA A 63 -10.27 -6.82 5.93
N LEU A 64 -9.50 -5.79 6.25
CA LEU A 64 -9.90 -4.70 7.13
C LEU A 64 -10.72 -3.62 6.40
N LEU A 65 -10.71 -3.60 5.06
CA LEU A 65 -11.48 -2.66 4.27
C LEU A 65 -12.92 -3.16 4.05
N ASP A 66 -13.86 -2.22 4.11
CA ASP A 66 -15.22 -2.46 3.62
C ASP A 66 -15.24 -2.53 2.08
N ASP A 67 -16.26 -3.16 1.50
CA ASP A 67 -16.39 -3.41 0.06
C ASP A 67 -16.15 -2.16 -0.79
N GLU A 68 -16.65 -1.01 -0.33
CA GLU A 68 -16.47 0.27 -1.04
C GLU A 68 -15.00 0.72 -1.10
N ASN A 69 -14.24 0.54 -0.01
CA ASN A 69 -12.85 0.98 0.06
C ASN A 69 -11.92 -0.02 -0.62
N ALA A 70 -12.22 -1.31 -0.52
CA ALA A 70 -11.53 -2.33 -1.28
C ALA A 70 -11.72 -2.08 -2.79
N ALA A 71 -12.93 -1.77 -3.25
CA ALA A 71 -13.18 -1.42 -4.64
C ALA A 71 -12.44 -0.15 -5.07
N TRP A 72 -12.47 0.90 -4.23
CA TRP A 72 -11.75 2.15 -4.50
C TRP A 72 -10.23 1.94 -4.60
N LEU A 73 -9.66 1.18 -3.66
CA LEU A 73 -8.25 0.82 -3.68
C LEU A 73 -7.91 0.06 -4.97
N MET A 74 -8.71 -0.94 -5.34
CA MET A 74 -8.53 -1.70 -6.58
C MET A 74 -8.59 -0.83 -7.84
N GLU A 75 -9.42 0.22 -7.86
CA GLU A 75 -9.49 1.18 -8.97
C GLU A 75 -8.26 2.09 -9.03
N SER A 76 -7.70 2.42 -7.87
CA SER A 76 -6.50 3.26 -7.77
C SER A 76 -5.22 2.48 -8.12
N LEU A 77 -5.21 1.17 -7.89
CA LEU A 77 -4.11 0.28 -8.27
C LEU A 77 -4.02 0.06 -9.79
N PRO A 78 -2.80 -0.10 -10.35
CA PRO A 78 -2.62 -0.58 -11.71
C PRO A 78 -3.30 -1.93 -11.93
N GLU A 79 -3.92 -2.13 -13.10
CA GLU A 79 -4.65 -3.37 -13.45
C GLU A 79 -3.86 -4.65 -13.15
N LEU A 80 -2.54 -4.63 -13.40
CA LEU A 80 -1.67 -5.77 -13.15
C LEU A 80 -1.52 -6.07 -11.65
N GLN A 81 -1.44 -5.05 -10.79
CA GLN A 81 -1.39 -5.22 -9.34
C GLN A 81 -2.74 -5.63 -8.77
N ALA A 82 -3.81 -4.95 -9.17
CA ALA A 82 -5.17 -5.30 -8.75
C ALA A 82 -5.52 -6.75 -9.12
N GLY A 83 -5.16 -7.19 -10.33
CA GLY A 83 -5.36 -8.57 -10.77
C GLY A 83 -4.56 -9.61 -9.97
N GLN A 84 -3.33 -9.29 -9.55
CA GLN A 84 -2.53 -10.16 -8.68
C GLN A 84 -3.16 -10.27 -7.29
N LEU A 85 -3.60 -9.13 -6.73
CA LEU A 85 -4.33 -9.07 -5.46
C LEU A 85 -5.57 -9.96 -5.50
N LEU A 86 -6.43 -9.75 -6.50
CA LEU A 86 -7.67 -10.53 -6.67
C LEU A 86 -7.40 -12.02 -6.84
N SER A 87 -6.28 -12.39 -7.46
CA SER A 87 -5.90 -13.80 -7.64
C SER A 87 -5.38 -14.45 -6.36
N SER A 88 -4.86 -13.65 -5.42
CA SER A 88 -4.29 -14.16 -4.17
C SER A 88 -5.29 -14.11 -3.01
N LEU A 89 -6.36 -13.30 -3.12
CA LEU A 89 -7.46 -13.34 -2.15
C LEU A 89 -8.06 -14.76 -2.06
N PRO A 90 -8.24 -15.30 -0.83
CA PRO A 90 -8.85 -16.61 -0.66
C PRO A 90 -10.28 -16.58 -1.18
N PRO A 91 -10.74 -17.63 -1.89
CA PRO A 91 -12.16 -17.77 -2.21
C PRO A 91 -12.94 -17.91 -0.89
N GLU A 92 -14.00 -17.11 -0.76
CA GLU A 92 -14.98 -17.13 0.33
C GLU A 92 -15.60 -18.52 0.60
#